data_AF-A0A101HRY4-F1
#
_entry.id   AF-A0A101HRY4-F1
#
_cell.length_a   1.000
_cell.length_b   1.000
_cell.length_c   1.000
_cell.angle_alpha   90.00
_cell.angle_beta   90.00
_cell.angle_gamma   90.00
#
_symmetry.space_group_name_H-M   'P 1'
#
loop_
_entity.id
_entity.type
_entity.pdbx_description
1 polymer ?
#
loop_
_entity_poly.entity_id
_entity_poly.type
_entity_poly.pdbx_seq_one_letter_code
_entity_poly.pdbx_strand_id
1 'polypeptide(L)'
;MKPKISVLFTAILVAFLISPLSAGNLEPLARAPIIATAIGDGAASDVLALVCEMHGIDYENILQLKPEDFTERLDSKNAPETLFIAPGAMVEGDLYTVCGVEEIDVGQEVSRIEELVSIAKARGVPVVAIHIEGGFTSPDTDPRQSFDLLMPKADYIILVSPEGPSEYFSALSEETDVQLIVVDKAERIIDALDLLFSMGGS
;
A
#
# COMPACT_ATOMS: atom_id res chain seq x y z
N MET A 1 47.36 51.81 34.45
CA MET A 1 46.54 52.60 33.51
C MET A 1 46.46 51.84 32.18
N LYS A 2 45.26 51.50 31.70
CA LYS A 2 44.97 51.10 30.29
C LYS A 2 45.12 52.34 29.37
N PRO A 3 45.06 52.28 28.02
CA PRO A 3 45.07 51.16 27.04
C PRO A 3 46.16 51.39 25.94
N LYS A 4 46.30 50.51 24.92
CA LYS A 4 45.74 50.73 23.57
C LYS A 4 45.72 49.42 22.77
N ILE A 5 44.54 49.17 22.23
CA ILE A 5 44.13 48.11 21.30
C ILE A 5 44.87 48.30 19.97
N SER A 6 45.51 47.25 19.46
CA SER A 6 45.88 47.15 18.05
C SER A 6 45.30 45.85 17.50
N VAL A 7 44.35 46.04 16.60
CA VAL A 7 43.58 45.04 15.88
C VAL A 7 44.52 44.22 15.00
N LEU A 8 44.73 42.96 15.31
CA LEU A 8 45.39 42.01 14.41
C LEU A 8 44.29 41.17 13.73
N PHE A 9 44.20 41.37 12.42
CA PHE A 9 43.34 40.65 11.47
C PHE A 9 43.49 39.13 11.63
N THR A 10 42.51 38.47 12.23
CA THR A 10 42.34 37.02 12.11
C THR A 10 41.45 36.77 10.89
N ALA A 11 42.07 36.46 9.76
CA ALA A 11 41.39 35.95 8.58
C ALA A 11 40.77 34.58 8.92
N ILE A 12 39.50 34.58 9.32
CA ILE A 12 38.66 33.39 9.36
C ILE A 12 38.34 33.05 7.90
N LEU A 13 39.18 32.22 7.30
CA LEU A 13 38.88 31.51 6.07
C LEU A 13 37.76 30.52 6.42
N VAL A 14 36.51 30.94 6.24
CA VAL A 14 35.35 30.05 6.25
C VAL A 14 35.57 29.09 5.08
N ALA A 15 36.14 27.93 5.37
CA ALA A 15 36.06 26.77 4.50
C ALA A 15 34.57 26.44 4.37
N PHE A 16 33.97 26.93 3.30
CA PHE A 16 32.69 26.47 2.80
C PHE A 16 32.89 24.97 2.51
N LEU A 17 32.57 24.14 3.49
CA LEU A 17 32.29 22.73 3.30
C LEU A 17 31.09 22.67 2.36
N ILE A 18 31.37 22.57 1.07
CA ILE A 18 30.41 22.10 0.08
C ILE A 18 30.18 20.64 0.46
N SER A 19 29.27 20.40 1.40
CA SER A 19 28.72 19.06 1.58
C SER A 19 28.14 18.66 0.23
N PRO A 20 28.51 17.49 -0.34
CA PRO A 20 27.79 16.97 -1.47
C PRO A 20 26.35 16.81 -0.99
N LEU A 21 25.44 17.59 -1.58
CA LEU A 21 24.02 17.34 -1.51
C LEU A 21 23.86 15.91 -2.01
N SER A 22 23.66 14.98 -1.09
CA SER A 22 23.31 13.61 -1.43
C SER A 22 21.98 13.75 -2.15
N ALA A 23 22.00 13.66 -3.48
CA ALA A 23 20.83 13.26 -4.22
C ALA A 23 20.46 11.92 -3.61
N GLY A 24 19.47 11.93 -2.70
CA GLY A 24 18.91 10.68 -2.22
C GLY A 24 18.46 9.95 -3.47
N ASN A 25 19.01 8.77 -3.71
CA ASN A 25 18.31 7.82 -4.55
C ASN A 25 16.96 7.62 -3.84
N LEU A 26 15.92 8.22 -4.40
CA LEU A 26 14.57 7.96 -3.97
C LEU A 26 14.36 6.47 -4.32
N GLU A 27 14.07 5.63 -3.35
CA GLU A 27 13.81 4.23 -3.63
C GLU A 27 12.34 4.11 -4.08
N PRO A 28 12.02 3.28 -5.10
CA PRO A 28 10.66 2.90 -5.44
C PRO A 28 9.80 2.60 -4.22
N LEU A 29 8.55 3.04 -4.24
CA LEU A 29 7.62 2.91 -3.12
C LEU A 29 6.99 1.51 -3.05
N ALA A 30 6.92 0.82 -4.19
CA ALA A 30 6.52 -0.57 -4.34
C ALA A 30 7.31 -1.19 -5.50
N ARG A 31 7.34 -2.54 -5.58
CA ARG A 31 8.03 -3.29 -6.64
C ARG A 31 7.38 -4.65 -6.87
N ALA A 32 7.59 -5.20 -8.06
CA ALA A 32 7.39 -6.62 -8.32
C ALA A 32 8.59 -7.45 -7.77
N PRO A 33 8.42 -8.72 -7.39
CA PRO A 33 7.19 -9.52 -7.52
C PRO A 33 6.08 -9.08 -6.56
N ILE A 34 4.84 -9.03 -7.05
CA ILE A 34 3.65 -8.71 -6.25
C ILE A 34 3.09 -10.00 -5.64
N ILE A 35 2.69 -9.95 -4.38
CA ILE A 35 1.75 -10.94 -3.83
C ILE A 35 0.45 -10.24 -3.45
N ALA A 36 -0.68 -10.79 -3.86
CA ALA A 36 -2.00 -10.24 -3.60
C ALA A 36 -2.87 -11.21 -2.78
N THR A 37 -3.75 -10.65 -1.96
CA THR A 37 -4.78 -11.37 -1.22
C THR A 37 -6.03 -10.50 -1.08
N ALA A 38 -7.09 -11.03 -0.47
CA ALA A 38 -8.36 -10.32 -0.28
C ALA A 38 -8.83 -10.43 1.18
N ILE A 39 -9.74 -9.52 1.57
CA ILE A 39 -10.61 -9.67 2.74
C ILE A 39 -12.06 -9.40 2.32
N GLY A 40 -12.96 -10.32 2.66
CA GLY A 40 -14.33 -10.32 2.13
C GLY A 40 -14.34 -10.48 0.60
N ASP A 41 -15.33 -9.92 -0.08
CA ASP A 41 -15.42 -9.95 -1.55
C ASP A 41 -14.47 -8.95 -2.23
N GLY A 42 -13.17 -9.13 -2.00
CA GLY A 42 -12.10 -8.29 -2.54
C GLY A 42 -11.78 -8.57 -4.01
N ALA A 43 -12.78 -8.50 -4.91
CA ALA A 43 -12.64 -8.79 -6.34
C ALA A 43 -11.58 -7.92 -7.06
N ALA A 44 -11.18 -6.79 -6.46
CA ALA A 44 -10.09 -5.96 -6.97
C ALA A 44 -8.73 -6.71 -7.02
N SER A 45 -8.53 -7.77 -6.22
CA SER A 45 -7.33 -8.62 -6.28
C SER A 45 -7.25 -9.41 -7.59
N ASP A 46 -8.38 -9.93 -8.09
CA ASP A 46 -8.44 -10.63 -9.37
C ASP A 46 -8.27 -9.68 -10.56
N VAL A 47 -8.81 -8.46 -10.45
CA VAL A 47 -8.61 -7.43 -11.48
C VAL A 47 -7.14 -7.00 -11.53
N LEU A 48 -6.48 -6.83 -10.38
CA LEU A 48 -5.05 -6.58 -10.30
C LEU A 48 -4.26 -7.72 -10.97
N ALA A 49 -4.59 -8.97 -10.66
CA ALA A 49 -3.96 -10.14 -11.26
C ALA A 49 -4.02 -10.11 -12.80
N LEU A 50 -5.21 -9.82 -13.36
CA LEU A 50 -5.39 -9.68 -14.80
C LEU A 50 -4.54 -8.56 -15.40
N VAL A 51 -4.48 -7.40 -14.75
CA VAL A 51 -3.64 -6.27 -15.21
C VAL A 51 -2.16 -6.65 -15.16
N CYS A 52 -1.68 -7.29 -14.09
CA CYS A 52 -0.30 -7.75 -13.98
C CYS A 52 0.04 -8.77 -15.09
N GLU A 53 -0.85 -9.74 -15.34
CA GLU A 53 -0.67 -10.74 -16.40
C GLU A 53 -0.56 -10.07 -17.78
N MET A 54 -1.47 -9.14 -18.09
CA MET A 54 -1.49 -8.43 -19.37
C MET A 54 -0.22 -7.60 -19.63
N HIS A 55 0.43 -7.12 -18.57
CA HIS A 55 1.60 -6.25 -18.65
C HIS A 55 2.93 -6.96 -18.31
N GLY A 56 2.90 -8.27 -18.04
CA GLY A 56 4.09 -9.06 -17.74
C GLY A 56 4.75 -8.70 -16.40
N ILE A 57 3.97 -8.23 -15.44
CA ILE A 57 4.43 -7.95 -14.07
C ILE A 57 4.40 -9.27 -13.29
N ASP A 58 5.51 -9.63 -12.64
CA ASP A 58 5.58 -10.84 -11.81
C ASP A 58 4.61 -10.70 -10.63
N TYR A 59 3.69 -11.65 -10.50
CA TYR A 59 2.62 -11.59 -9.52
C TYR A 59 2.17 -12.99 -9.08
N GLU A 60 1.67 -13.08 -7.85
CA GLU A 60 0.93 -14.23 -7.33
C GLU A 60 -0.32 -13.73 -6.61
N ASN A 61 -1.52 -14.20 -6.99
CA ASN A 61 -2.76 -13.88 -6.27
C ASN A 61 -3.22 -15.08 -5.45
N ILE A 62 -3.26 -14.93 -4.13
CA ILE A 62 -3.70 -15.95 -3.18
C ILE A 62 -4.79 -15.35 -2.30
N LEU A 63 -6.05 -15.62 -2.64
CA LEU A 63 -7.22 -15.03 -1.99
C LEU A 63 -7.21 -15.20 -0.47
N GLN A 64 -6.69 -16.33 0.02
CA GLN A 64 -6.52 -16.61 1.45
C GLN A 64 -5.05 -16.86 1.79
N LEU A 65 -4.20 -15.91 1.45
CA LEU A 65 -2.82 -15.94 1.87
C LEU A 65 -2.76 -16.09 3.39
N LYS A 66 -2.10 -17.14 3.86
CA LYS A 66 -1.87 -17.38 5.29
C LYS A 66 -0.57 -16.72 5.74
N PRO A 67 -0.47 -16.28 7.01
CA PRO A 67 0.75 -15.67 7.54
C PRO A 67 2.00 -16.56 7.40
N GLU A 68 1.85 -17.87 7.57
CA GLU A 68 2.94 -18.83 7.43
C GLU A 68 3.39 -18.93 5.98
N ASP A 69 2.43 -19.04 5.06
CA ASP A 69 2.65 -19.10 3.61
C ASP A 69 3.31 -17.82 3.07
N PHE A 70 2.95 -16.66 3.63
CA PHE A 70 3.55 -15.38 3.29
C PHE A 70 5.00 -15.29 3.80
N THR A 71 5.24 -15.72 5.04
CA THR A 71 6.58 -15.75 5.62
C THR A 71 7.52 -16.65 4.82
N GLU A 72 7.06 -17.84 4.42
CA GLU A 72 7.84 -18.76 3.58
C GLU A 72 8.20 -18.12 2.23
N ARG A 73 7.25 -17.42 1.60
CA ARG A 73 7.50 -16.72 0.32
C ARG A 73 8.52 -15.60 0.46
N LEU A 74 8.47 -14.84 1.54
CA LEU A 74 9.44 -13.77 1.84
C LEU A 74 10.87 -14.30 2.05
N ASP A 75 11.03 -15.56 2.44
CA ASP A 75 12.35 -16.20 2.60
C ASP A 75 12.81 -16.93 1.32
N SER A 76 12.01 -16.89 0.25
CA SER A 76 12.30 -17.54 -1.04
C SER A 76 13.21 -16.69 -1.93
N LYS A 77 13.72 -17.29 -3.02
CA LYS A 77 14.55 -16.55 -4.00
C LYS A 77 13.77 -15.51 -4.81
N ASN A 78 12.45 -15.68 -4.94
CA ASN A 78 11.56 -14.76 -5.63
C ASN A 78 10.62 -14.11 -4.60
N ALA A 79 11.23 -13.58 -3.54
CA ALA A 79 10.49 -12.98 -2.44
C ALA A 79 9.63 -11.82 -2.96
N PRO A 80 8.34 -11.74 -2.55
CA PRO A 80 7.50 -10.64 -2.96
C PRO A 80 8.03 -9.32 -2.39
N GLU A 81 8.08 -8.29 -3.22
CA GLU A 81 8.52 -6.95 -2.84
C GLU A 81 7.34 -6.02 -2.53
N THR A 82 6.09 -6.46 -2.71
CA THR A 82 4.90 -5.69 -2.32
C THR A 82 3.74 -6.63 -2.00
N LEU A 83 3.03 -6.34 -0.90
CA LEU A 83 1.80 -7.01 -0.51
C LEU A 83 0.60 -6.16 -0.92
N PHE A 84 -0.24 -6.68 -1.81
CA PHE A 84 -1.54 -6.10 -2.14
C PHE A 84 -2.65 -6.78 -1.35
N ILE A 85 -3.55 -6.00 -0.77
CA ILE A 85 -4.75 -6.53 -0.12
C ILE A 85 -5.97 -5.81 -0.70
N ALA A 86 -6.90 -6.58 -1.26
CA ALA A 86 -8.15 -6.06 -1.78
C ALA A 86 -9.27 -6.21 -0.74
N PRO A 87 -9.73 -5.13 -0.11
CA PRO A 87 -10.90 -5.19 0.73
C PRO A 87 -12.17 -5.17 -0.10
N GLY A 88 -13.16 -5.93 0.36
CA GLY A 88 -14.51 -5.93 -0.18
C GLY A 88 -15.55 -6.32 0.85
N ALA A 89 -16.79 -6.37 0.39
CA ALA A 89 -17.94 -6.66 1.25
C ALA A 89 -18.43 -8.08 1.04
N MET A 90 -18.55 -8.84 2.12
CA MET A 90 -19.55 -9.91 2.26
C MET A 90 -19.37 -10.48 3.65
N VAL A 91 -20.25 -10.08 4.57
CA VAL A 91 -20.33 -10.56 5.94
C VAL A 91 -21.74 -11.12 6.14
N GLU A 92 -21.86 -12.42 6.40
CA GLU A 92 -23.12 -13.03 6.83
C GLU A 92 -22.98 -13.47 8.29
N GLY A 93 -23.62 -12.70 9.19
CA GLY A 93 -23.44 -12.90 10.63
C GLY A 93 -21.99 -12.67 11.05
N ASP A 94 -21.34 -13.72 11.56
CA ASP A 94 -19.94 -13.69 12.02
C ASP A 94 -18.96 -14.31 11.00
N LEU A 95 -19.36 -14.44 9.73
CA LEU A 95 -18.54 -15.03 8.66
C LEU A 95 -18.30 -14.02 7.53
N TYR A 96 -17.05 -13.91 7.08
CA TYR A 96 -16.71 -13.32 5.78
C TYR A 96 -16.81 -14.36 4.68
N THR A 97 -17.34 -13.98 3.51
CA THR A 97 -17.14 -14.75 2.28
C THR A 97 -16.00 -14.14 1.47
N VAL A 98 -14.89 -14.85 1.35
CA VAL A 98 -13.73 -14.38 0.56
C VAL A 98 -13.98 -14.64 -0.92
N CYS A 99 -14.16 -13.57 -1.69
CA CYS A 99 -14.40 -13.56 -3.14
C CYS A 99 -15.47 -14.56 -3.62
N GLY A 100 -16.52 -14.79 -2.81
CA GLY A 100 -17.62 -15.72 -3.14
C GLY A 100 -17.25 -17.21 -3.10
N VAL A 101 -16.07 -17.59 -2.62
CA VAL A 101 -15.57 -18.97 -2.68
C VAL A 101 -15.65 -19.69 -1.33
N GLU A 102 -15.26 -19.03 -0.25
CA GLU A 102 -15.09 -19.66 1.06
C GLU A 102 -15.56 -18.74 2.19
N GLU A 103 -16.13 -19.35 3.23
CA GLU A 103 -16.60 -18.68 4.43
C GLU A 103 -15.59 -18.83 5.58
N ILE A 104 -15.20 -17.72 6.19
CA ILE A 104 -14.20 -17.65 7.25
C ILE A 104 -14.77 -16.83 8.41
N ASP A 105 -14.51 -17.23 9.65
CA ASP A 105 -14.89 -16.45 10.84
C ASP A 105 -14.29 -15.03 10.79
N VAL A 106 -15.11 -14.02 11.11
CA VAL A 106 -14.71 -12.61 11.08
C VAL A 106 -13.51 -12.34 11.97
N GLY A 107 -13.45 -12.95 13.17
CA GLY A 107 -12.32 -12.78 14.07
C GLY A 107 -11.04 -13.45 13.54
N GLN A 108 -11.17 -14.63 12.94
CA GLN A 108 -10.05 -15.31 12.26
C GLN A 108 -9.53 -14.49 11.09
N GLU A 109 -10.43 -13.95 10.27
CA GLU A 109 -10.09 -13.17 9.10
C GLU A 109 -9.44 -11.83 9.46
N VAL A 110 -9.97 -11.14 10.47
CA VAL A 110 -9.34 -9.94 11.05
C VAL A 110 -7.92 -10.26 11.51
N SER A 111 -7.75 -11.35 12.27
CA SER A 111 -6.43 -11.76 12.78
C SER A 111 -5.46 -12.07 11.63
N ARG A 112 -5.94 -12.75 10.58
CA ARG A 112 -5.14 -13.07 9.39
C ARG A 112 -4.62 -11.81 8.71
N ILE A 113 -5.49 -10.84 8.42
CA ILE A 113 -5.07 -9.59 7.77
C ILE A 113 -4.12 -8.78 8.65
N GLU A 114 -4.39 -8.69 9.96
CA GLU A 114 -3.50 -7.99 10.89
C GLU A 114 -2.11 -8.60 10.94
N GLU A 115 -2.03 -9.93 10.95
CA GLU A 115 -0.76 -10.65 10.97
C GLU A 115 0.01 -10.49 9.64
N LEU A 116 -0.67 -10.57 8.49
CA LEU A 116 -0.04 -10.31 7.19
C LEU A 116 0.54 -8.89 7.10
N VAL A 117 -0.24 -7.88 7.51
CA VAL A 117 0.23 -6.49 7.53
C VAL A 117 1.41 -6.32 8.50
N SER A 118 1.35 -6.96 9.67
CA SER A 118 2.43 -6.93 10.65
C SER A 118 3.72 -7.55 10.09
N ILE A 119 3.63 -8.71 9.44
CA ILE A 119 4.76 -9.39 8.80
C ILE A 119 5.35 -8.51 7.69
N ALA A 120 4.51 -7.95 6.82
CA ALA A 120 4.95 -7.08 5.74
C ALA A 120 5.75 -5.88 6.27
N LYS A 121 5.19 -5.16 7.26
CA LYS A 121 5.85 -4.02 7.91
C LYS A 121 7.15 -4.41 8.60
N ALA A 122 7.17 -5.54 9.32
CA ALA A 122 8.37 -6.02 10.00
C ALA A 122 9.49 -6.40 9.02
N ARG A 123 9.13 -6.80 7.79
CA ARG A 123 10.07 -7.19 6.73
C ARG A 123 10.38 -6.06 5.74
N GLY A 124 9.79 -4.86 5.94
CA GLY A 124 9.98 -3.71 5.05
C GLY A 124 9.30 -3.88 3.70
N VAL A 125 8.29 -4.73 3.60
CA VAL A 125 7.47 -4.95 2.40
C VAL A 125 6.30 -3.97 2.46
N PRO A 126 6.15 -3.06 1.49
CA PRO A 126 5.03 -2.12 1.46
C PRO A 126 3.69 -2.85 1.29
N VAL A 127 2.67 -2.32 1.95
CA VAL A 127 1.29 -2.79 1.90
C VAL A 127 0.46 -1.81 1.07
N VAL A 128 -0.13 -2.30 -0.01
CA VAL A 128 -1.01 -1.51 -0.89
C VAL A 128 -2.44 -2.05 -0.78
N ALA A 129 -3.37 -1.21 -0.35
CA ALA A 129 -4.79 -1.52 -0.46
C ALA A 129 -5.28 -1.18 -1.88
N ILE A 130 -6.07 -2.06 -2.50
CA ILE A 130 -6.66 -1.79 -3.82
C ILE A 130 -8.17 -2.00 -3.81
N HIS A 131 -8.91 -1.02 -4.31
CA HIS A 131 -10.35 -1.09 -4.37
C HIS A 131 -10.91 -0.49 -5.68
N ILE A 132 -12.01 -1.06 -6.17
CA ILE A 132 -12.72 -0.61 -7.37
C ILE A 132 -14.10 -0.13 -6.95
N GLU A 133 -14.33 1.19 -7.01
CA GLU A 133 -15.64 1.77 -6.76
C GLU A 133 -16.63 1.44 -7.87
N GLY A 134 -17.91 1.46 -7.53
CA GLY A 134 -19.00 1.20 -8.48
C GLY A 134 -20.06 0.23 -7.97
N GLY A 135 -20.00 -0.20 -6.71
CA GLY A 135 -21.02 -1.08 -6.17
C GLY A 135 -21.03 -1.18 -4.65
N PHE A 136 -21.50 -0.15 -3.95
CA PHE A 136 -22.06 -0.31 -2.59
C PHE A 136 -23.29 0.60 -2.52
N THR A 137 -24.46 0.22 -1.98
CA THR A 137 -24.68 -0.43 -0.69
C THR A 137 -26.08 -1.10 -0.68
N SER A 138 -26.17 -2.42 -0.55
CA SER A 138 -27.15 -2.98 0.40
C SER A 138 -26.47 -3.05 1.78
N PRO A 139 -27.19 -2.92 2.92
CA PRO A 139 -26.64 -3.25 4.23
C PRO A 139 -25.93 -4.61 4.26
N ASP A 140 -26.35 -5.55 3.41
CA ASP A 140 -25.81 -6.91 3.29
C ASP A 140 -24.48 -6.98 2.50
N THR A 141 -24.03 -5.87 1.93
CA THR A 141 -22.85 -5.76 1.06
C THR A 141 -22.01 -4.55 1.42
N ASP A 142 -21.99 -4.14 2.70
CA ASP A 142 -21.21 -2.99 3.15
C ASP A 142 -19.74 -3.38 3.42
N PRO A 143 -18.75 -2.81 2.70
CA PRO A 143 -17.33 -3.16 2.82
C PRO A 143 -16.64 -2.37 3.94
N ARG A 144 -17.35 -1.44 4.59
CA ARG A 144 -16.73 -0.49 5.53
C ARG A 144 -15.92 -1.18 6.61
N GLN A 145 -16.38 -2.33 7.10
CA GLN A 145 -15.63 -3.10 8.09
C GLN A 145 -14.25 -3.53 7.56
N SER A 146 -14.16 -3.98 6.32
CA SER A 146 -12.90 -4.36 5.66
C SER A 146 -12.01 -3.14 5.40
N PHE A 147 -12.61 -2.01 5.01
CA PHE A 147 -11.88 -0.76 4.79
C PHE A 147 -11.30 -0.20 6.08
N ASP A 148 -12.12 -0.05 7.12
CA ASP A 148 -11.73 0.48 8.42
C ASP A 148 -10.65 -0.40 9.09
N LEU A 149 -10.65 -1.72 8.82
CA LEU A 149 -9.61 -2.64 9.29
C LEU A 149 -8.27 -2.42 8.59
N LEU A 150 -8.28 -2.33 7.25
CA LEU A 150 -7.10 -2.46 6.41
C LEU A 150 -6.51 -1.11 6.02
N MET A 151 -7.33 -0.20 5.50
CA MET A 151 -6.87 0.98 4.79
C MET A 151 -6.06 1.95 5.66
N PRO A 152 -6.42 2.20 6.94
CA PRO A 152 -5.56 2.98 7.84
C PRO A 152 -4.19 2.35 8.12
N LYS A 153 -4.01 1.06 7.79
CA LYS A 153 -2.77 0.31 8.01
C LYS A 153 -1.96 0.15 6.72
N ALA A 154 -2.51 0.48 5.56
CA ALA A 154 -1.81 0.43 4.29
C ALA A 154 -0.83 1.61 4.15
N ASP A 155 0.20 1.43 3.33
CA ASP A 155 1.11 2.52 2.97
C ASP A 155 0.54 3.34 1.80
N TYR A 156 -0.22 2.69 0.92
CA TYR A 156 -0.89 3.31 -0.23
C TYR A 156 -2.27 2.71 -0.46
N ILE A 157 -3.19 3.52 -1.00
CA ILE A 157 -4.48 3.06 -1.50
C ILE A 157 -4.54 3.35 -3.00
N ILE A 158 -4.74 2.31 -3.81
CA ILE A 158 -5.15 2.46 -5.21
C ILE A 158 -6.67 2.37 -5.26
N LEU A 159 -7.30 3.45 -5.72
CA LEU A 159 -8.74 3.53 -5.90
C LEU A 159 -9.06 3.65 -7.39
N VAL A 160 -9.79 2.68 -7.92
CA VAL A 160 -10.39 2.81 -9.24
C VAL A 160 -11.76 3.45 -9.07
N SER A 161 -11.89 4.72 -9.46
CA SER A 161 -13.14 5.46 -9.38
C SER A 161 -13.35 6.37 -10.60
N PRO A 162 -14.36 6.09 -11.45
CA PRO A 162 -14.66 6.90 -12.62
C PRO A 162 -15.03 8.36 -12.31
N GLU A 163 -15.62 8.61 -11.14
CA GLU A 163 -16.13 9.93 -10.72
C GLU A 163 -15.18 10.65 -9.75
N GLY A 164 -14.08 10.00 -9.36
CA GLY A 164 -13.19 10.45 -8.30
C GLY A 164 -13.60 9.90 -6.93
N PRO A 165 -12.72 10.03 -5.91
CA PRO A 165 -12.94 9.38 -4.63
C PRO A 165 -14.21 9.90 -3.96
N SER A 166 -15.02 8.98 -3.43
CA SER A 166 -16.14 9.34 -2.57
C SER A 166 -15.67 10.10 -1.30
N GLU A 167 -16.60 10.82 -0.65
CA GLU A 167 -16.32 11.55 0.60
C GLU A 167 -15.67 10.65 1.67
N TYR A 168 -16.02 9.35 1.68
CA TYR A 168 -15.40 8.36 2.55
C TYR A 168 -13.89 8.23 2.32
N PHE A 169 -13.44 7.97 1.09
CA PHE A 169 -12.01 7.78 0.82
C PHE A 169 -11.22 9.08 0.91
N SER A 170 -11.84 10.22 0.58
CA SER A 170 -11.24 11.53 0.81
C SER A 170 -11.00 11.76 2.31
N ALA A 171 -12.00 11.57 3.15
CA ALA A 171 -11.87 11.72 4.60
C ALA A 171 -10.85 10.73 5.18
N LEU A 172 -10.90 9.47 4.76
CA LEU A 172 -9.96 8.43 5.18
C LEU A 172 -8.51 8.82 4.88
N SER A 173 -8.21 9.30 3.68
CA SER A 173 -6.87 9.74 3.29
C SER A 173 -6.40 10.94 4.13
N GLU A 174 -7.28 11.92 4.36
CA GLU A 174 -6.99 13.10 5.20
C GLU A 174 -6.76 12.73 6.68
N GLU A 175 -7.52 11.79 7.22
CA GLU A 175 -7.44 11.38 8.62
C GLU A 175 -6.25 10.46 8.92
N THR A 176 -5.85 9.63 7.96
CA THR A 176 -4.82 8.60 8.15
C THR A 176 -3.46 8.97 7.54
N ASP A 177 -3.39 10.05 6.75
CA ASP A 177 -2.22 10.46 5.95
C ASP A 177 -1.78 9.39 4.92
N VAL A 178 -2.62 8.37 4.67
CA VAL A 178 -2.38 7.34 3.66
C VAL A 178 -2.60 7.94 2.28
N GLN A 179 -1.61 7.78 1.41
CA GLN A 179 -1.66 8.34 0.06
C GLN A 179 -2.69 7.60 -0.80
N LEU A 180 -3.63 8.37 -1.35
CA LEU A 180 -4.66 7.89 -2.26
C LEU A 180 -4.26 8.13 -3.73
N ILE A 181 -4.10 7.05 -4.49
CA ILE A 181 -3.84 7.07 -5.93
C ILE A 181 -5.12 6.70 -6.65
N VAL A 182 -5.74 7.68 -7.32
CA VAL A 182 -7.02 7.50 -7.99
C VAL A 182 -6.83 7.34 -9.50
N VAL A 183 -7.41 6.29 -10.06
CA VAL A 183 -7.51 6.07 -11.50
C VAL A 183 -8.97 5.91 -11.89
N ASP A 184 -9.37 6.33 -13.09
CA ASP A 184 -10.79 6.34 -13.48
C ASP A 184 -11.30 4.99 -13.98
N LYS A 185 -10.41 4.04 -14.27
CA LYS A 185 -10.77 2.73 -14.84
C LYS A 185 -9.80 1.62 -14.47
N ALA A 186 -10.28 0.38 -14.51
CA ALA A 186 -9.50 -0.80 -14.12
C ALA A 186 -8.24 -0.99 -15.00
N GLU A 187 -8.32 -0.74 -16.31
CA GLU A 187 -7.17 -0.83 -17.20
C GLU A 187 -6.05 0.17 -16.85
N ARG A 188 -6.36 1.21 -16.06
CA ARG A 188 -5.41 2.23 -15.62
C ARG A 188 -4.77 1.91 -14.27
N ILE A 189 -5.07 0.75 -13.67
CA ILE A 189 -4.31 0.26 -12.51
C ILE A 189 -2.81 0.20 -12.86
N ILE A 190 -2.45 -0.09 -14.12
CA ILE A 190 -1.06 -0.05 -14.58
C ILE A 190 -0.42 1.33 -14.38
N ASP A 191 -1.13 2.43 -14.62
CA ASP A 191 -0.61 3.79 -14.41
C ASP A 191 -0.28 4.02 -12.92
N ALA A 192 -1.10 3.46 -12.02
CA ALA A 192 -0.89 3.54 -10.58
C ALA A 192 0.30 2.67 -10.13
N LEU A 193 0.47 1.48 -10.72
CA LEU A 193 1.64 0.63 -10.49
C LEU A 193 2.91 1.30 -10.99
N ASP A 194 2.89 1.87 -12.19
CA ASP A 194 4.02 2.62 -12.75
C ASP A 194 4.40 3.79 -11.85
N LEU A 195 3.41 4.50 -11.30
CA LEU A 195 3.63 5.57 -10.34
C LEU A 195 4.32 5.05 -9.08
N LEU A 196 3.82 3.97 -8.45
CA LEU A 196 4.41 3.40 -7.25
C LEU A 196 5.83 2.85 -7.49
N PHE A 197 6.07 2.27 -8.67
CA PHE A 197 7.36 1.71 -9.07
C PHE A 197 8.36 2.80 -9.47
N SER A 198 7.87 3.97 -9.93
CA SER A 198 8.70 5.07 -10.43
C SER A 198 8.86 6.23 -9.44
N MET A 199 7.99 6.41 -8.43
CA MET A 199 8.07 7.50 -7.43
C MET A 199 9.32 7.42 -6.51
N GLY A 200 10.26 6.53 -6.84
CA GLY A 200 11.68 6.61 -6.49
C GLY A 200 12.53 7.48 -7.44
N GLY A 201 11.96 8.36 -8.26
CA GLY A 201 12.75 9.11 -9.22
C GLY A 201 12.06 10.31 -9.82
N SER A 202 12.22 11.47 -9.18
CA SER A 202 12.24 12.77 -9.88
C SER A 202 13.07 13.79 -9.13
#